data_AF-A0A2B5MVR1-F1
#
_entry.id   AF-A0A2B5MVR1-F1
#
_cell.length_a   1.000
_cell.length_b   1.000
_cell.length_c   1.000
_cell.angle_alpha   90.00
_cell.angle_beta   90.00
_cell.angle_gamma   90.00
#
_symmetry.space_group_name_H-M   'P 1'
#
loop_
_entity.id
_entity.type
_entity.pdbx_description
1 polymer ?
#
loop_
_entity_poly.entity_id
_entity_poly.type
_entity_poly.pdbx_seq_one_letter_code
_entity_poly.pdbx_strand_id
1 'polypeptide(L)'
;MEFIDVLRKKNMKVREFQNWGVYFRKRWEEHFANHLSDEEKEDIFLYGDKYGCGYLWHIFSYEKKKCLEGKEAENAFHNEAKKECCIFYQHCNDVLLIKDASLLSMDDILRETDDMYKGDIYIVDKDFTWIFVKTHEHRWCGPYFTRRC
;
A
#
# COMPACT_ATOMS: atom_id res chain seq x y z
N MET A 1 -9.20 -11.33 -16.42
CA MET A 1 -7.96 -10.78 -17.01
C MET A 1 -7.09 -10.42 -15.84
N GLU A 2 -5.89 -10.98 -15.77
CA GLU A 2 -4.97 -10.76 -14.65
C GLU A 2 -4.65 -9.26 -14.52
N PHE A 3 -4.47 -8.78 -13.29
CA PHE A 3 -4.19 -7.37 -13.02
C PHE A 3 -2.98 -6.85 -13.79
N ILE A 4 -1.91 -7.65 -13.88
CA ILE A 4 -0.72 -7.33 -14.67
C ILE A 4 -1.05 -7.08 -16.15
N ASP A 5 -2.01 -7.82 -16.72
CA ASP A 5 -2.42 -7.63 -18.12
C ASP A 5 -3.18 -6.32 -18.31
N VAL A 6 -3.99 -5.91 -17.32
CA VAL A 6 -4.66 -4.59 -17.33
C VAL A 6 -3.62 -3.48 -17.40
N LEU A 7 -2.57 -3.57 -16.58
CA LEU A 7 -1.52 -2.57 -16.52
C LEU A 7 -0.71 -2.53 -17.82
N ARG A 8 -0.33 -3.69 -18.36
CA ARG A 8 0.41 -3.80 -19.62
C ARG A 8 -0.39 -3.25 -20.81
N LYS A 9 -1.71 -3.43 -20.84
CA LYS A 9 -2.58 -2.84 -21.87
C LYS A 9 -2.59 -1.32 -21.86
N LYS A 10 -2.28 -0.69 -20.72
CA LYS A 10 -2.09 0.76 -20.59
C LYS A 10 -0.65 1.21 -20.91
N ASN A 11 0.18 0.34 -21.52
CA ASN A 11 1.59 0.58 -21.82
C ASN A 11 2.48 0.78 -20.58
N MET A 12 2.03 0.39 -19.39
CA MET A 12 2.88 0.40 -18.19
C MET A 12 3.82 -0.81 -18.20
N LYS A 13 5.08 -0.59 -17.80
CA LYS A 13 6.07 -1.66 -17.72
C LYS A 13 6.05 -2.27 -16.33
N VAL A 14 5.49 -3.47 -16.21
CA VAL A 14 5.38 -4.21 -14.95
C VAL A 14 6.43 -5.30 -14.87
N ARG A 15 7.18 -5.31 -13.76
CA ARG A 15 8.09 -6.40 -13.37
C ARG A 15 7.68 -6.94 -12.01
N GLU A 16 7.70 -8.24 -11.86
CA GLU A 16 7.37 -8.93 -10.63
C GLU A 16 8.64 -9.44 -9.95
N PHE A 17 8.72 -9.27 -8.64
CA PHE A 17 9.82 -9.71 -7.79
C PHE A 17 9.25 -10.58 -6.68
N GLN A 18 9.59 -11.87 -6.69
CA GLN A 18 9.18 -12.81 -5.66
C GLN A 18 10.09 -12.70 -4.43
N ASN A 19 9.54 -12.92 -3.24
CA ASN A 19 10.27 -12.93 -1.96
C ASN A 19 10.83 -11.56 -1.50
N TRP A 20 10.32 -10.45 -2.04
CA TRP A 20 10.74 -9.09 -1.66
C TRP A 20 9.78 -8.38 -0.69
N GLY A 21 8.58 -8.93 -0.44
CA GLY A 21 7.57 -8.25 0.38
C GLY A 21 8.01 -7.95 1.81
N VAL A 22 8.78 -8.84 2.45
CA VAL A 22 9.35 -8.59 3.80
C VAL A 22 10.23 -7.34 3.79
N TYR A 23 11.08 -7.19 2.78
CA TYR A 23 11.93 -6.02 2.63
C TYR A 23 11.11 -4.74 2.44
N PHE A 24 10.07 -4.79 1.61
CA PHE A 24 9.19 -3.64 1.37
C PHE A 24 8.36 -3.24 2.59
N ARG A 25 7.84 -4.19 3.36
CA ARG A 25 7.13 -3.91 4.62
C ARG A 25 8.05 -3.29 5.68
N LYS A 26 9.31 -3.75 5.78
CA LYS A 26 10.30 -3.12 6.66
C LYS A 26 10.64 -1.70 6.22
N ARG A 27 10.89 -1.48 4.93
CA ARG A 27 11.13 -0.15 4.35
C ARG A 27 9.95 0.80 4.59
N TRP A 28 8.73 0.28 4.45
CA TRP A 28 7.53 1.02 4.74
C TRP A 28 7.53 1.52 6.19
N GLU A 29 7.82 0.64 7.14
CA GLU A 29 7.87 1.00 8.55
C GLU A 29 8.93 2.07 8.82
N GLU A 30 10.14 1.90 8.27
CA GLU A 30 11.25 2.85 8.38
C GLU A 30 10.93 4.25 7.85
N HIS A 31 9.97 4.38 6.92
CA HIS A 31 9.58 5.66 6.32
C HIS A 31 8.28 6.24 6.86
N PHE A 32 7.33 5.40 7.25
CA PHE A 32 5.99 5.85 7.63
C PHE A 32 5.70 5.71 9.13
N ALA A 33 6.37 4.78 9.82
CA ALA A 33 6.13 4.42 11.22
C ALA A 33 7.36 4.59 12.15
N ASN A 34 8.44 5.19 11.66
CA ASN A 34 9.71 5.32 12.41
C ASN A 34 9.63 6.22 13.65
N HIS A 35 8.58 7.05 13.75
CA HIS A 35 8.33 7.93 14.88
C HIS A 35 7.62 7.23 16.03
N LEU A 36 7.09 6.02 15.81
CA LEU A 36 6.43 5.24 16.84
C LEU A 36 7.45 4.39 17.60
N SER A 37 7.32 4.40 18.92
CA SER A 37 7.96 3.42 19.80
C SER A 37 7.40 2.02 19.60
N ASP A 38 8.09 0.99 20.08
CA ASP A 38 7.61 -0.40 19.97
C ASP A 38 6.28 -0.59 20.75
N GLU A 39 6.12 0.05 21.90
CA GLU A 39 4.86 0.06 22.68
C GLU A 39 3.70 0.66 21.87
N GLU A 40 3.92 1.81 21.21
CA GLU A 40 2.89 2.41 20.36
C GLU A 40 2.54 1.56 19.14
N LYS A 41 3.47 0.76 18.61
CA LYS A 41 3.21 -0.18 17.52
C LYS A 41 2.39 -1.38 18.02
N GLU A 42 2.63 -1.84 19.24
CA GLU A 42 1.84 -2.89 19.89
C GLU A 42 0.41 -2.42 20.18
N ASP A 43 0.24 -1.20 20.70
CA ASP A 43 -1.06 -0.61 21.04
C ASP A 43 -2.02 -0.49 19.85
N ILE A 44 -1.48 -0.30 18.64
CA ILE A 44 -2.26 -0.22 17.40
C ILE A 44 -2.32 -1.56 16.67
N PHE A 45 -1.80 -2.64 17.25
CA PHE A 45 -1.71 -3.95 16.61
C PHE A 45 -1.04 -3.86 15.22
N LEU A 46 0.11 -3.17 15.13
CA LEU A 46 0.80 -3.00 13.84
C LEU A 46 1.29 -4.35 13.29
N TYR A 47 1.72 -5.24 14.17
CA TYR A 47 2.06 -6.62 13.85
C TYR A 47 1.07 -7.57 14.49
N GLY A 48 0.84 -8.69 13.80
CA GLY A 48 0.08 -9.79 14.38
C GLY A 48 0.87 -10.49 15.47
N ASP A 49 0.16 -10.95 16.48
CA ASP A 49 0.70 -11.77 17.56
C ASP A 49 -0.10 -13.09 17.66
N LYS A 50 0.04 -13.81 18.76
CA LYS A 50 -0.68 -15.07 19.01
C LYS A 50 -2.19 -14.88 19.23
N TYR A 51 -2.67 -13.64 19.40
CA TYR A 51 -4.04 -13.31 19.77
C TYR A 51 -4.78 -12.48 18.71
N GLY A 52 -4.08 -11.84 17.77
CA GLY A 52 -4.71 -11.03 16.73
C GLY A 52 -3.87 -10.86 15.46
N CYS A 53 -4.56 -10.54 14.36
CA CYS A 53 -3.93 -10.12 13.11
C CYS A 53 -3.60 -8.63 13.20
N GLY A 54 -2.34 -8.28 12.90
CA GLY A 54 -1.93 -6.88 12.80
C GLY A 54 -1.81 -6.41 11.36
N TYR A 55 -2.12 -5.14 11.15
CA TYR A 55 -2.18 -4.53 9.83
C TYR A 55 -1.42 -3.21 9.79
N LEU A 56 -0.61 -3.01 8.74
CA LEU A 56 0.21 -1.81 8.63
C LEU A 56 -0.65 -0.54 8.51
N TRP A 57 -1.82 -0.66 7.89
CA TRP A 57 -2.76 0.46 7.79
C TRP A 57 -3.36 0.91 9.13
N HIS A 58 -3.20 0.16 10.21
CA HIS A 58 -3.62 0.60 11.55
C HIS A 58 -2.96 1.91 11.99
N ILE A 59 -1.76 2.23 11.47
CA ILE A 59 -1.14 3.52 11.73
C ILE A 59 -2.03 4.71 11.31
N PHE A 60 -2.87 4.50 10.29
CA PHE A 60 -3.79 5.51 9.76
C PHE A 60 -5.10 5.52 10.53
N SER A 61 -5.72 4.37 10.76
CA SER A 61 -7.01 4.29 11.46
C SER A 61 -6.92 4.65 12.94
N TYR A 62 -5.79 4.39 13.60
CA TYR A 62 -5.51 4.84 14.97
C TYR A 62 -4.93 6.26 15.02
N GLU A 63 -4.93 6.99 13.90
CA GLU A 63 -4.51 8.39 13.78
C GLU A 63 -3.05 8.66 14.20
N LYS A 64 -2.22 7.62 14.28
CA LYS A 64 -0.78 7.72 14.61
C LYS A 64 0.04 8.41 13.52
N LYS A 65 -0.50 8.51 12.31
CA LYS A 65 0.05 9.33 11.24
C LYS A 65 -1.05 10.06 10.49
N LYS A 66 -0.85 11.35 10.26
CA LYS A 66 -1.76 12.15 9.44
C LYS A 66 -1.83 11.59 8.01
N CYS A 67 -3.05 11.38 7.54
CA CYS A 67 -3.34 10.90 6.19
C CYS A 67 -4.66 11.49 5.68
N LEU A 68 -4.87 11.38 4.38
CA LEU A 68 -6.18 11.50 3.75
C LEU A 68 -6.84 10.12 3.75
N GLU A 69 -8.17 10.09 3.79
CA GLU A 69 -8.97 8.86 3.77
C GLU A 69 -10.07 8.94 2.70
N GLY A 70 -10.51 7.77 2.23
CA GLY A 70 -11.68 7.67 1.36
C GLY A 70 -11.46 8.38 0.02
N LYS A 71 -12.45 9.18 -0.38
CA LYS A 71 -12.43 9.93 -1.64
C LYS A 71 -11.30 10.95 -1.72
N GLU A 72 -10.87 11.52 -0.59
CA GLU A 72 -9.74 12.45 -0.57
C GLU A 72 -8.42 11.72 -0.86
N ALA A 73 -8.25 10.52 -0.31
CA ALA A 73 -7.11 9.67 -0.61
C ALA A 73 -7.08 9.25 -2.08
N GLU A 74 -8.22 8.86 -2.64
CA GLU A 74 -8.33 8.49 -4.05
C GLU A 74 -7.99 9.66 -4.99
N ASN A 75 -8.51 10.85 -4.69
CA ASN A 75 -8.22 12.06 -5.46
C ASN A 75 -6.74 12.43 -5.38
N ALA A 76 -6.14 12.35 -4.18
CA ALA A 76 -4.71 12.62 -4.01
C ALA A 76 -3.85 11.61 -4.76
N PHE A 77 -4.19 10.32 -4.67
CA PHE A 77 -3.51 9.28 -5.44
C PHE A 77 -3.64 9.49 -6.95
N HIS A 78 -4.83 9.85 -7.46
CA HIS A 78 -5.03 10.12 -8.88
C HIS A 78 -4.15 11.27 -9.38
N ASN A 79 -4.11 12.37 -8.62
CA ASN A 79 -3.34 13.58 -8.95
C ASN A 79 -1.83 13.44 -8.72
N GLU A 80 -1.38 12.38 -8.04
CA GLU A 80 0.04 12.17 -7.75
C GLU A 80 0.87 11.92 -9.01
N ALA A 81 2.05 12.53 -9.10
CA ALA A 81 2.97 12.33 -10.22
C ALA A 81 3.69 10.97 -10.12
N LYS A 82 3.10 9.95 -10.73
CA LYS A 82 3.55 8.55 -10.66
C LYS A 82 4.51 8.22 -11.81
N LYS A 83 5.83 8.31 -11.58
CA LYS A 83 6.86 7.88 -12.57
C LYS A 83 7.17 6.39 -12.44
N GLU A 84 7.64 6.00 -11.26
CA GLU A 84 7.90 4.61 -10.89
C GLU A 84 7.22 4.34 -9.54
N CYS A 85 6.45 3.27 -9.47
CA CYS A 85 5.73 2.86 -8.28
C CYS A 85 6.02 1.39 -7.97
N CYS A 86 5.99 1.04 -6.70
CA CYS A 86 6.06 -0.33 -6.22
C CYS A 86 4.75 -0.68 -5.54
N ILE A 87 4.20 -1.85 -5.86
CA ILE A 87 3.05 -2.44 -5.17
C ILE A 87 3.56 -3.62 -4.37
N PHE A 88 3.31 -3.62 -3.07
CA PHE A 88 3.54 -4.76 -2.18
C PHE A 88 2.27 -5.04 -1.36
N TYR A 89 2.21 -6.22 -0.77
CA TYR A 89 1.00 -6.73 -0.13
C TYR A 89 1.21 -7.02 1.35
N GLN A 90 0.11 -7.08 2.11
CA GLN A 90 0.13 -7.39 3.55
C GLN A 90 0.68 -8.80 3.81
N HIS A 91 0.11 -9.81 3.13
CA HIS A 91 0.37 -11.22 3.42
C HIS A 91 1.14 -11.95 2.31
N CYS A 92 1.41 -11.29 1.19
CA CYS A 92 2.20 -11.84 0.09
C CYS A 92 3.60 -11.23 0.04
N ASN A 93 4.59 -12.03 -0.41
CA ASN A 93 5.97 -11.60 -0.59
C ASN A 93 6.31 -11.17 -2.03
N ASP A 94 5.34 -11.19 -2.92
CA ASP A 94 5.52 -10.68 -4.28
C ASP A 94 5.43 -9.16 -4.27
N VAL A 95 6.21 -8.55 -5.15
CA VAL A 95 6.26 -7.10 -5.33
C VAL A 95 6.20 -6.78 -6.81
N LEU A 96 5.36 -5.83 -7.18
CA LEU A 96 5.27 -5.34 -8.55
C LEU A 96 5.95 -3.99 -8.65
N LEU A 97 6.97 -3.89 -9.52
CA LEU A 97 7.53 -2.63 -9.95
C LEU A 97 6.85 -2.19 -11.24
N ILE A 98 6.25 -1.00 -11.21
CA ILE A 98 5.57 -0.39 -12.35
C ILE A 98 6.35 0.85 -12.76
N LYS A 99 6.87 0.85 -13.98
CA LYS A 99 7.43 2.05 -14.61
C LYS A 99 6.40 2.68 -15.56
N ASP A 100 6.53 3.98 -15.76
CA ASP A 100 5.61 4.79 -16.56
C ASP A 100 4.18 4.77 -15.96
N ALA A 101 4.09 4.81 -14.62
CA ALA A 101 2.88 4.58 -13.84
C ALA A 101 1.88 5.74 -13.82
N SER A 102 1.99 6.69 -14.76
CA SER A 102 1.14 7.90 -14.79
C SER A 102 -0.33 7.61 -15.04
N LEU A 103 -0.63 6.46 -15.65
CA LEU A 103 -1.99 6.00 -15.96
C LEU A 103 -2.58 5.05 -14.92
N LEU A 104 -1.83 4.75 -13.84
CA LEU A 104 -2.31 3.91 -12.76
C LEU A 104 -3.44 4.63 -12.01
N SER A 105 -4.64 4.05 -12.05
CA SER A 105 -5.82 4.61 -11.39
C SER A 105 -6.41 3.65 -10.37
N MET A 106 -7.29 4.16 -9.49
CA MET A 106 -7.98 3.33 -8.51
C MET A 106 -8.79 2.21 -9.18
N ASP A 107 -9.38 2.45 -10.36
CA ASP A 107 -10.09 1.43 -11.12
C ASP A 107 -9.21 0.24 -11.52
N ASP A 108 -7.91 0.45 -11.73
CA ASP A 108 -6.98 -0.65 -11.98
C ASP A 108 -6.72 -1.44 -10.70
N ILE A 109 -6.54 -0.74 -9.58
CA ILE A 109 -6.29 -1.35 -8.27
C ILE A 109 -7.50 -2.13 -7.76
N LEU A 110 -8.72 -1.66 -8.05
CA LEU A 110 -9.96 -2.39 -7.74
C LEU A 110 -10.12 -3.69 -8.54
N ARG A 111 -9.42 -3.83 -9.67
CA ARG A 111 -9.37 -5.08 -10.44
C ARG A 111 -8.37 -6.07 -9.91
N GLU A 112 -7.37 -5.62 -9.13
CA GLU A 112 -6.58 -6.52 -8.31
C GLU A 112 -7.52 -7.07 -7.25
N THR A 113 -8.01 -8.28 -7.51
CA THR A 113 -8.92 -8.96 -6.59
C THR A 113 -8.22 -9.10 -5.26
N ASP A 114 -8.95 -8.73 -4.21
CA ASP A 114 -8.60 -9.02 -2.83
C ASP A 114 -8.72 -10.54 -2.64
N ASP A 115 -7.75 -11.27 -3.20
CA ASP A 115 -7.54 -12.65 -2.81
C ASP A 115 -7.08 -12.58 -1.36
N MET A 116 -7.81 -13.29 -0.50
CA MET A 116 -7.52 -13.44 0.93
C MET A 116 -6.05 -13.83 1.19
N TYR A 117 -5.36 -14.39 0.18
CA TYR A 117 -3.93 -14.68 0.20
C TYR A 117 -3.01 -13.44 0.18
N LYS A 118 -3.38 -12.36 -0.53
CA LYS A 118 -2.55 -11.16 -0.67
C LYS A 118 -2.85 -10.13 0.44
N GLY A 119 -4.13 -9.97 0.80
CA GLY A 119 -4.58 -8.97 1.78
C GLY A 119 -4.46 -7.54 1.26
N ASP A 120 -4.13 -6.60 2.15
CA ASP A 120 -4.05 -5.17 1.79
C ASP A 120 -2.98 -4.87 0.73
N ILE A 121 -3.24 -3.85 -0.08
CA ILE A 121 -2.37 -3.39 -1.17
C ILE A 121 -1.75 -2.05 -0.78
N TYR A 122 -0.42 -2.00 -0.82
CA TYR A 122 0.38 -0.82 -0.53
C TYR A 122 1.10 -0.37 -1.78
N ILE A 123 0.91 0.89 -2.16
CA ILE A 123 1.50 1.49 -3.36
C ILE A 123 2.38 2.65 -2.92
N VAL A 124 3.67 2.57 -3.21
CA VAL A 124 4.67 3.60 -2.88
C VAL A 124 5.41 4.03 -4.14
N ASP A 125 5.99 5.23 -4.14
CA ASP A 125 7.07 5.55 -5.06
C ASP A 125 8.38 4.87 -4.65
N LYS A 126 9.37 4.91 -5.55
CA LYS A 126 10.70 4.33 -5.33
C LYS A 126 11.37 4.80 -4.03
N ASP A 127 11.18 6.07 -3.68
CA ASP A 127 11.85 6.72 -2.56
C ASP A 127 10.98 6.78 -1.29
N PHE A 128 9.80 6.15 -1.30
CA PHE A 128 8.84 6.12 -0.19
C PHE A 128 8.49 7.54 0.30
N THR A 129 8.33 8.48 -0.63
CA THR A 129 7.89 9.85 -0.40
C THR A 129 6.37 9.97 -0.28
N TRP A 130 5.62 9.00 -0.79
CA TRP A 130 4.18 8.88 -0.57
C TRP A 130 3.75 7.42 -0.54
N ILE A 131 2.57 7.19 0.03
CA ILE A 131 1.91 5.90 -0.01
C ILE A 131 0.41 6.06 -0.23
N PHE A 132 -0.12 5.14 -1.02
CA PHE A 132 -1.55 4.85 -1.10
C PHE A 132 -1.80 3.43 -0.60
N VAL A 133 -2.83 3.25 0.23
CA VAL A 133 -3.19 1.96 0.81
C VAL A 133 -4.65 1.63 0.49
N LYS A 134 -4.85 0.52 -0.20
CA LYS A 134 -6.17 -0.11 -0.32
C LYS A 134 -6.22 -1.24 0.70
N THR A 135 -7.11 -1.09 1.67
CA THR A 135 -7.41 -2.12 2.66
C THR A 135 -8.26 -3.24 2.05
N HIS A 136 -8.21 -4.43 2.63
CA HIS A 136 -9.20 -5.49 2.40
C HIS A 136 -10.58 -5.08 2.94
N GLU A 137 -10.59 -4.19 3.93
CA GLU A 137 -11.80 -3.55 4.48
C GLU A 137 -12.20 -2.27 3.72
N HIS A 138 -11.94 -2.16 2.42
CA HIS A 138 -12.11 -0.94 1.60
C HIS A 138 -13.49 -0.25 1.71
N ARG A 139 -14.52 -0.93 2.23
CA ARG A 139 -15.86 -0.36 2.48
C ARG A 139 -16.04 0.27 3.87
N TRP A 140 -15.15 0.00 4.80
CA TRP A 140 -15.24 0.38 6.21
C TRP A 140 -14.04 1.19 6.69
N CYS A 141 -12.83 0.88 6.19
CA CYS A 141 -11.60 1.58 6.54
C CYS A 141 -10.80 1.89 5.27
N GLY A 142 -10.33 3.13 5.13
CA GLY A 142 -9.55 3.53 3.97
C GLY A 142 -10.38 3.75 2.70
N PRO A 143 -9.74 3.85 1.51
CA PRO A 143 -8.29 3.83 1.31
C PRO A 143 -7.60 5.01 1.98
N TYR A 144 -6.29 4.88 2.21
CA TYR A 144 -5.48 5.94 2.84
C TYR A 144 -4.46 6.49 1.86
N PHE A 145 -4.17 7.79 1.95
CA PHE A 145 -3.06 8.42 1.25
C PHE A 145 -2.27 9.30 2.21
N THR A 146 -0.95 9.17 2.21
CA THR A 146 -0.10 10.09 2.96
C THR A 146 1.22 10.33 2.24
N ARG A 147 1.85 11.45 2.58
CA ARG A 147 3.22 11.78 2.16
C ARG A 147 4.15 11.57 3.34
N ARG A 148 5.41 11.27 3.03
CA ARG A 148 6.49 11.32 4.00
C ARG A 148 6.70 12.79 4.37
N CYS A 149 6.13 13.20 5.50
CA CYS A 149 6.37 14.50 6.12
C CYS A 149 7.83 14.62 6.57
#